data_AF-A0A6G1T6N3-F1
#
_entry.id   AF-A0A6G1T6N3-F1
#
_cell.length_a   1.000
_cell.length_b   1.000
_cell.length_c   1.000
_cell.angle_alpha   90.00
_cell.angle_beta   90.00
_cell.angle_gamma   90.00
#
_symmetry.space_group_name_H-M   'P 1'
#
loop_
_entity.id
_entity.type
_entity.pdbx_description
1 polymer ?
#
loop_
_entity_poly.entity_id
_entity_poly.type
_entity_poly.pdbx_seq_one_letter_code
_entity_poly.pdbx_strand_id
1 'polypeptide(L)'
;MKFKINLSNFIFGEMEIKDITLIMGMPRTGKTTILRLLYDIIYYANNGVLPAELLSIINAFDISSAEITLENFTVTCTKEEEASCKPGGQAKRNEKALYIPVEIEEIVKFRLVPPFESYYSFMELLFKILSGT
;
A
#
# COMPACT_ATOMS: atom_id res chain seq x y z
N MET A 1 -9.45 -11.21 0.06
CA MET A 1 -8.12 -10.88 0.61
C MET A 1 -8.30 -9.94 1.78
N LYS A 2 -8.05 -10.36 3.03
CA LYS A 2 -8.14 -9.50 4.21
C LYS A 2 -6.85 -8.72 4.42
N PHE A 3 -6.98 -7.42 4.63
CA PHE A 3 -5.87 -6.51 4.89
C PHE A 3 -6.13 -5.75 6.18
N LYS A 4 -5.15 -5.75 7.08
CA LYS A 4 -5.21 -5.08 8.38
C LYS A 4 -4.01 -4.17 8.53
N ILE A 5 -4.26 -2.96 9.02
CA ILE A 5 -3.23 -1.99 9.38
C ILE A 5 -3.42 -1.63 10.84
N ASN A 6 -2.34 -1.68 11.59
CA ASN A 6 -2.25 -1.18 12.96
C ASN A 6 -0.94 -0.38 13.12
N LEU A 7 -1.04 0.94 13.01
CA LEU A 7 0.06 1.88 13.20
C LEU A 7 -0.05 2.54 14.58
N SER A 8 0.01 1.72 15.65
CA SER A 8 -0.18 2.18 17.02
C SER A 8 -1.45 3.05 17.16
N ASN A 9 -1.32 4.30 17.60
CA ASN A 9 -2.45 5.22 17.82
C ASN A 9 -2.83 6.07 16.59
N PHE A 10 -2.13 5.93 15.46
CA PHE A 10 -2.32 6.82 14.30
C PHE A 10 -3.39 6.32 13.33
N ILE A 11 -3.27 5.06 12.91
CA ILE A 11 -4.14 4.47 11.89
C ILE A 11 -4.44 3.03 12.30
N PHE A 12 -5.72 2.72 12.42
CA PHE A 12 -6.22 1.38 12.64
C PHE A 12 -7.32 1.10 11.61
N GLY A 13 -7.27 -0.06 10.96
CA GLY A 13 -8.31 -0.46 10.03
C GLY A 13 -8.18 -1.90 9.56
N GLU A 14 -9.33 -2.55 9.35
CA GLU A 14 -9.45 -3.83 8.66
C GLU A 14 -10.32 -3.61 7.42
N MET A 15 -9.86 -4.13 6.28
CA MET A 15 -10.61 -4.13 5.03
C MET A 15 -10.56 -5.47 4.34
N GLU A 16 -11.65 -5.84 3.69
CA GLU A 16 -11.74 -7.00 2.82
C GLU A 16 -11.62 -6.56 1.37
N ILE A 17 -10.51 -6.95 0.73
CA ILE A 17 -10.23 -6.70 -0.68
C ILE A 17 -10.84 -7.85 -1.51
N LYS A 18 -11.78 -7.48 -2.38
CA LYS A 18 -12.43 -8.34 -3.38
C LYS A 18 -11.79 -8.10 -4.76
N ASP A 19 -12.25 -8.83 -5.79
CA ASP A 19 -11.66 -8.79 -7.15
C ASP A 19 -11.54 -7.36 -7.71
N ILE A 20 -12.55 -6.53 -7.48
CA ILE A 20 -12.49 -5.08 -7.73
C ILE A 20 -12.88 -4.38 -6.44
N THR A 21 -11.97 -3.58 -5.89
CA THR A 21 -12.18 -2.79 -4.68
C THR A 21 -11.90 -1.32 -4.95
N LEU A 22 -12.91 -0.47 -4.82
CA LEU A 22 -12.81 0.97 -5.03
C LEU A 22 -12.65 1.69 -3.69
N ILE A 23 -11.54 2.40 -3.50
CA ILE A 23 -11.28 3.23 -2.32
C ILE A 23 -11.59 4.69 -2.68
N MET A 24 -12.66 5.24 -2.10
CA MET A 24 -13.13 6.61 -2.36
C MET A 24 -13.16 7.45 -1.09
N GLY A 25 -13.14 8.77 -1.25
CA GLY A 25 -13.17 9.73 -0.13
C GLY A 25 -12.56 11.07 -0.50
N MET A 26 -12.72 12.07 0.36
CA MET A 26 -12.19 13.42 0.14
C MET A 26 -10.67 13.43 -0.07
N PRO A 27 -10.10 14.44 -0.76
CA PRO A 27 -8.66 14.58 -0.86
C PRO A 27 -7.97 14.58 0.51
N ARG A 28 -6.73 14.06 0.57
CA ARG A 28 -5.89 14.01 1.79
C ARG A 28 -6.40 13.16 2.96
N THR A 29 -7.39 12.28 2.75
CA THR A 29 -7.88 11.35 3.78
C THR A 29 -7.04 10.06 3.93
N GLY A 30 -5.85 9.98 3.32
CA GLY A 30 -4.97 8.81 3.46
C GLY A 30 -5.22 7.65 2.48
N LYS A 31 -6.08 7.81 1.46
CA LYS A 31 -6.35 6.76 0.45
C LYS A 31 -5.08 6.25 -0.23
N THR A 32 -4.23 7.17 -0.69
CA THR A 32 -2.95 6.83 -1.34
C THR A 32 -2.00 6.15 -0.37
N THR A 33 -2.01 6.55 0.91
CA THR A 33 -1.21 5.92 1.96
C THR A 33 -1.64 4.46 2.16
N ILE A 34 -2.94 4.18 2.22
CA ILE A 34 -3.47 2.80 2.33
C ILE A 34 -3.02 1.96 1.12
N LEU A 35 -3.13 2.50 -0.10
CA LEU A 35 -2.70 1.80 -1.31
C LEU A 35 -1.19 1.49 -1.31
N ARG A 36 -0.35 2.43 -0.84
CA ARG A 36 1.10 2.22 -0.72
C ARG A 36 1.44 1.16 0.32
N LEU A 37 0.79 1.19 1.48
CA LEU A 37 1.00 0.17 2.53
C LEU A 37 0.57 -1.23 2.06
N LEU A 38 -0.52 -1.30 1.30
CA LEU A 38 -0.96 -2.55 0.67
C LEU A 38 0.07 -3.06 -0.36
N TYR A 39 0.60 -2.15 -1.19
CA TYR A 39 1.65 -2.50 -2.14
C TYR A 39 2.91 -3.02 -1.43
N ASP A 40 3.36 -2.32 -0.39
CA ASP A 40 4.53 -2.65 0.40
C ASP A 40 4.48 -4.08 0.95
N ILE A 41 3.37 -4.47 1.58
CA ILE A 41 3.25 -5.82 2.15
C ILE A 41 3.19 -6.90 1.06
N ILE A 42 2.55 -6.63 -0.07
CA ILE A 42 2.48 -7.56 -1.21
C ILE A 42 3.87 -7.72 -1.84
N TYR A 43 4.57 -6.60 -2.04
CA TYR A 43 5.91 -6.59 -2.61
C TYR A 43 6.91 -7.32 -1.71
N TYR A 44 6.83 -7.10 -0.39
CA TYR A 44 7.62 -7.84 0.59
C TYR A 44 7.31 -9.33 0.54
N ALA A 45 6.04 -9.73 0.55
CA ALA A 45 5.65 -11.14 0.54
C ALA A 45 6.17 -11.88 -0.70
N ASN A 46 6.25 -11.19 -1.85
CA ASN A 46 6.68 -11.79 -3.12
C ASN A 46 8.20 -11.76 -3.34
N ASN A 47 8.87 -10.68 -2.93
CA ASN A 47 10.26 -10.39 -3.29
C ASN A 47 11.22 -10.32 -2.08
N GLY A 48 10.71 -10.36 -0.85
CA GLY A 48 11.50 -10.23 0.38
C GLY A 48 12.13 -8.86 0.60
N VAL A 49 11.69 -7.84 -0.16
CA VAL A 49 12.21 -6.46 -0.05
C VAL A 49 11.43 -5.69 1.01
N LEU A 50 12.15 -5.09 1.95
CA LEU A 50 11.63 -4.30 3.07
C LEU A 50 10.60 -3.23 2.62
N PRO A 51 9.51 -3.04 3.40
CA PRO A 51 8.45 -2.11 3.05
C PRO A 51 8.90 -0.66 3.29
N ALA A 52 9.19 0.07 2.21
CA ALA A 52 9.82 1.38 2.28
C ALA A 52 8.89 2.48 2.79
N GLU A 53 7.61 2.47 2.41
CA GLU A 53 6.64 3.48 2.88
C GLU A 53 6.30 3.25 4.36
N LEU A 54 6.17 2.00 4.80
CA LEU A 54 5.97 1.68 6.21
C LEU A 54 7.14 2.19 7.08
N LEU A 55 8.38 1.96 6.66
CA LEU A 55 9.57 2.50 7.32
C LEU A 55 9.59 4.03 7.31
N SER A 56 9.22 4.66 6.19
CA SER A 56 9.13 6.12 6.08
C SER A 56 8.10 6.70 7.04
N ILE A 57 6.93 6.06 7.21
CA ILE A 57 5.87 6.52 8.10
C ILE A 57 6.32 6.38 9.57
N ILE A 58 6.91 5.24 9.93
CA ILE A 58 7.45 5.00 11.27
C ILE A 58 8.47 6.06 11.65
N ASN A 59 9.38 6.39 10.74
CA ASN A 59 10.41 7.39 10.99
C ASN A 59 9.84 8.81 11.04
N ALA A 60 8.93 9.16 10.14
CA ALA A 60 8.36 10.52 10.06
C ALA A 60 7.43 10.87 11.23
N PHE A 61 6.68 9.89 11.74
CA PHE A 61 5.70 10.07 12.82
C PHE A 61 6.19 9.54 14.18
N ASP A 62 7.45 9.11 14.25
CA ASP A 62 8.08 8.55 15.46
C ASP A 62 7.25 7.43 16.12
N ILE A 63 6.78 6.49 15.30
CA ILE A 63 5.93 5.39 15.74
C ILE A 63 6.80 4.28 16.34
N SER A 64 6.53 3.84 17.56
CA SER A 64 7.31 2.81 18.24
C SER A 64 7.11 1.42 17.63
N SER A 65 5.88 1.07 17.27
CA SER A 65 5.55 -0.20 16.63
C SER A 65 4.45 -0.06 15.58
N ALA A 66 4.58 -0.84 14.52
CA ALA A 66 3.64 -0.91 13.43
C ALA A 66 3.46 -2.35 12.99
N GLU A 67 2.22 -2.74 12.72
CA GLU A 67 1.86 -4.05 12.22
C GLU A 67 0.99 -3.90 10.98
N ILE A 68 1.36 -4.62 9.92
CA ILE A 68 0.53 -4.77 8.73
C ILE A 68 0.34 -6.24 8.46
N THR A 69 -0.91 -6.66 8.23
CA THR A 69 -1.25 -8.06 7.99
C THR A 69 -2.03 -8.17 6.69
N LEU A 70 -1.60 -9.09 5.84
CA LEU A 70 -2.27 -9.49 4.62
C LEU A 70 -2.56 -10.99 4.68
N GLU A 71 -3.83 -11.34 4.86
CA GLU A 71 -4.26 -12.73 5.08
C GLU A 71 -3.50 -13.39 6.24
N ASN A 72 -2.53 -14.26 5.93
CA ASN A 72 -1.70 -15.00 6.88
C ASN A 72 -0.25 -14.50 6.95
N PHE A 73 0.05 -13.40 6.25
CA PHE A 73 1.37 -12.80 6.22
C PHE A 73 1.36 -11.50 7.02
N THR A 74 2.15 -11.43 8.07
CA THR A 74 2.25 -10.27 8.95
C THR A 74 3.63 -9.66 8.81
N VAL A 75 3.72 -8.34 8.79
CA VAL A 75 4.98 -7.62 8.92
C VAL A 75 4.87 -6.75 10.16
N THR A 76 5.77 -7.00 11.11
CA THR A 76 5.91 -6.17 12.30
C THR A 76 7.17 -5.34 12.17
N CYS A 77 7.04 -4.03 12.37
CA CYS A 77 8.15 -3.11 12.37
C CYS A 77 8.24 -2.44 13.73
N THR A 78 9.45 -2.38 14.28
CA THR A 78 9.75 -1.75 15.57
C THR A 78 10.86 -0.73 15.39
N LYS A 79 10.74 0.39 16.10
CA LYS A 79 11.74 1.45 16.13
C LYS A 79 12.38 1.50 17.51
N GLU A 80 13.65 1.12 17.59
CA GLU A 80 14.50 1.30 18.78
C GLU A 80 15.48 2.45 18.52
N GLU A 81 16.47 2.25 17.63
CA GLU A 81 17.37 3.30 17.10
C GLU A 81 17.21 3.48 15.58
N GLU A 82 17.11 2.36 14.85
CA GLU A 82 16.72 2.32 13.44
C GLU A 82 15.45 1.47 13.31
N ALA A 83 14.55 1.87 12.42
CA ALA A 83 13.33 1.12 12.15
C ALA A 83 13.67 -0.20 11.44
N SER A 84 13.35 -1.33 12.07
CA SER A 84 13.56 -2.66 11.50
C SER A 84 12.24 -3.38 11.36
N CYS A 85 12.03 -4.07 10.22
CA CYS A 85 10.83 -4.83 9.94
C CYS A 85 11.15 -6.32 9.88
N LYS A 86 10.36 -7.13 10.57
CA LYS A 86 10.47 -8.59 10.61
C LYS A 86 9.20 -9.21 10.04
N PRO A 87 9.31 -10.20 9.14
CA PRO A 87 8.16 -10.96 8.69
C PRO A 87 7.72 -11.95 9.76
N GLY A 88 6.41 -12.05 9.96
CA GLY A 88 5.74 -13.09 10.72
C GLY A 88 4.85 -13.93 9.79
N GLY A 89 5.00 -15.25 9.84
CA GLY A 89 4.20 -16.20 9.07
C GLY A 89 4.83 -16.66 7.75
N GLN A 90 4.20 -17.66 7.11
CA GLN A 90 4.62 -18.15 5.80
C GLN A 90 3.96 -17.31 4.71
N ALA A 91 4.77 -16.57 3.95
CA ALA A 91 4.32 -15.98 2.69
C ALA A 91 3.94 -17.11 1.73
N LYS A 92 2.65 -17.41 1.61
CA LYS A 92 2.17 -18.17 0.45
C LYS A 92 2.33 -17.24 -0.75
N ARG A 93 3.18 -17.60 -1.72
CA ARG A 93 3.16 -16.98 -3.05
C ARG A 93 1.70 -17.03 -3.53
N ASN A 94 1.01 -15.90 -3.49
CA ASN A 94 -0.35 -15.81 -3.98
C ASN A 94 -0.25 -15.91 -5.51
N GLU A 95 -0.79 -16.99 -6.08
CA GLU A 95 -0.85 -17.21 -7.53
C GLU A 95 -1.69 -16.15 -8.26
N LYS A 96 -2.54 -15.43 -7.52
CA LYS A 96 -3.19 -14.20 -8.00
C LYS A 96 -2.21 -13.04 -7.85
N ALA A 97 -1.37 -12.85 -8.86
CA ALA A 97 -0.55 -11.66 -9.00
C ALA A 97 -1.47 -10.42 -8.94
N LEU A 98 -1.28 -9.57 -7.93
CA LEU A 98 -1.82 -8.22 -7.98
C LEU A 98 -1.04 -7.50 -9.09
N TYR A 99 -1.61 -7.43 -10.28
CA TYR A 99 -1.03 -6.67 -11.38
C TYR A 99 -1.18 -5.19 -11.06
N ILE A 100 -0.06 -4.55 -10.75
CA ILE A 100 0.05 -3.11 -10.73
C ILE A 100 0.73 -2.76 -12.04
N PRO A 101 0.04 -2.12 -12.99
CA PRO A 101 0.64 -1.66 -14.22
C PRO A 101 1.89 -0.85 -13.92
N VAL A 102 2.95 -1.01 -14.73
CA VAL A 102 4.25 -0.34 -14.51
C VAL A 102 4.07 1.19 -14.43
N GLU A 103 3.10 1.72 -15.16
CA GLU A 103 2.72 3.13 -15.15
C GLU A 103 2.20 3.58 -13.78
N ILE A 104 1.44 2.72 -13.08
CA ILE A 104 0.96 3.00 -11.72
C ILE A 104 2.07 2.76 -10.70
N GLU A 105 2.93 1.76 -10.93
CA GLU A 105 4.07 1.48 -10.07
C GLU A 105 5.00 2.69 -9.96
N GLU A 106 5.31 3.36 -11.07
CA GLU A 106 6.11 4.59 -11.07
C GLU A 106 5.42 5.75 -10.34
N ILE A 107 4.12 5.95 -10.57
CA ILE A 107 3.32 6.98 -9.87
C ILE A 107 3.31 6.74 -8.36
N VAL A 108 3.18 5.47 -7.95
CA VAL A 108 3.15 5.06 -6.54
C VAL A 108 4.54 5.20 -5.91
N LYS A 109 5.60 4.74 -6.59
CA LYS A 109 7.00 4.75 -6.11
C LYS A 109 7.63 6.13 -6.09
N PHE A 110 7.46 6.92 -7.14
CA PHE A 110 8.16 8.19 -7.29
C PHE A 110 7.37 9.41 -6.79
N ARG A 111 6.20 9.20 -6.17
CA ARG A 111 5.31 10.30 -5.74
C ARG A 111 5.04 11.31 -6.88
N LEU A 112 5.08 10.87 -8.13
CA LEU A 112 4.90 11.70 -9.34
C LEU A 112 3.42 12.03 -9.60
N VAL A 113 2.65 12.29 -8.56
CA VAL A 113 1.34 12.92 -8.73
C VAL A 113 1.61 14.44 -8.69
N PRO A 114 1.48 15.18 -9.81
CA PRO A 114 1.38 16.64 -9.69
C PRO A 114 0.21 16.92 -8.73
N PRO A 115 0.29 17.93 -7.86
CA PRO A 115 -0.68 18.10 -6.76
C PRO A 115 -2.15 18.26 -7.19
N PHE A 116 -2.46 18.30 -8.50
CA PHE A 116 -3.78 18.51 -9.05
C PHE A 116 -3.94 17.87 -10.44
N GLU A 117 -4.15 16.56 -10.54
CA GLU A 117 -4.92 16.07 -11.69
C GLU A 117 -6.37 15.88 -11.26
N SER A 118 -7.25 16.64 -11.89
CA SER A 118 -8.68 16.54 -11.65
C SER A 118 -9.15 15.14 -12.03
N TYR A 119 -10.15 14.62 -11.31
CA TYR A 119 -10.84 13.36 -11.60
C TYR A 119 -11.14 13.16 -13.11
N TYR A 120 -11.35 14.26 -13.85
CA TYR A 120 -11.54 14.29 -15.28
C TYR A 120 -10.37 13.73 -16.10
N SER A 121 -9.13 14.09 -15.77
CA SER A 121 -7.93 13.63 -16.48
C SER A 121 -7.72 12.12 -16.31
N PHE A 122 -7.99 11.61 -15.11
CA PHE A 122 -7.97 10.18 -14.83
C PHE A 122 -9.08 9.44 -15.59
N MET A 123 -10.31 9.97 -15.58
CA MET A 123 -11.42 9.36 -16.32
C MET A 123 -11.18 9.37 -17.84
N GLU A 124 -10.59 10.43 -18.40
CA GLU A 124 -10.21 10.45 -19.82
C GLU A 124 -9.16 9.39 -20.16
N LEU A 125 -8.13 9.24 -19.32
CA LEU A 125 -7.12 8.19 -19.50
C LEU A 125 -7.77 6.80 -19.47
N LEU A 126 -8.68 6.58 -18.53
CA LEU A 126 -9.38 5.31 -18.35
C LEU A 126 -10.32 5.02 -19.52
N PHE A 127 -11.00 6.03 -20.06
CA PHE A 127 -11.80 5.90 -21.28
C PHE A 127 -10.94 5.61 -22.51
N LYS A 128 -9.76 6.23 -22.64
CA LYS A 128 -8.82 5.93 -23.74
C LYS A 128 -8.36 4.48 -23.72
N ILE A 129 -7.95 3.99 -22.54
CA ILE A 129 -7.51 2.59 -22.35
C ILE A 129 -8.64 1.60 -22.66
N LEU A 130 -9.87 1.89 -22.19
CA LEU A 130 -11.04 1.05 -22.46
C LEU A 130 -11.52 1.11 -23.93
N SER A 131 -11.22 2.20 -24.65
CA SER A 131 -11.59 2.37 -26.06
C SER A 131 -10.64 1.68 -27.05
N GLY A 132 -9.55 1.07 -26.58
CA GLY A 132 -8.70 0.20 -27.41
C GLY A 132 -7.91 0.91 -28.52
N THR A 133 -7.46 2.14 -28.29
CA THR A 133 -6.40 2.80 -29.08
C THR A 133 -5.18 3.04 -28.23
#